data_AF-A0A9X4MXN3-F1
#
_entry.id   AF-A0A9X4MXN3-F1
#
_cell.length_a   1.000
_cell.length_b   1.000
_cell.length_c   1.000
_cell.angle_alpha   90.00
_cell.angle_beta   90.00
_cell.angle_gamma   90.00
#
_symmetry.space_group_name_H-M   'P 1'
#
loop_
_entity.id
_entity.type
_entity.pdbx_description
1 polymer ?
#
loop_
_entity_poly.entity_id
_entity_poly.type
_entity_poly.pdbx_seq_one_letter_code
_entity_poly.pdbx_strand_id
1 'polypeptide(L)'
;MTQEKALAILKSGRNVFLTGSAGTGKTYVLNQYIKYLQERRVPVAITASTGIAATHMNGMTIHAWSGIGVRDHMTLRHLQTLKTKKYMQNKMDEVAVLIIDEISMLHLKQFSMVDEVLQYFKGNNLPFGGIQVVFSGDFYQLPPIGEHHETSKDKFCFMSNSWVRANLHVCYLTKQFRQTENELNFVLNEIRNGEMSQSVVQLLEEKVQESMYEDEEIFPQLYTHNADVDRINEFKIKELDSKPKKFKGKASGNKVLCETMVKSILAPELLELKIGAEVMFVRNNWEEGYFNGTLGTVREFSENGFPLVETRDGDWIEAKSETWKVDDEQGKTLASFTQIPLRLAWAITVHKSQGMTLDAATIDLRKTFEKGQGYVALSRLRDMKGLRLKGVNPMVMQLDELARKADKRFMELSQEIDFNLHTSDLEKDFDSFVVRNGGTIDKREIKKVKEKKKLKASNKSKVPTHLITKELLDEGMNLKEIAEERGYVESTILGHFFKIKQEFPETDFSALKPEDEVIKRVQEALDKSDEDKENTSLKYLYEANNAEITYDKIRRALLFIK
;
A
#
# COMPACT_ATOMS: atom_id res chain seq x y z
N MET A 1 5.04 16.47 -19.34
CA MET A 1 4.46 15.41 -20.21
C MET A 1 3.14 14.90 -19.62
N THR A 2 2.18 14.50 -20.47
CA THR A 2 0.91 13.91 -20.03
C THR A 2 1.03 12.42 -19.71
N GLN A 3 0.06 11.88 -18.96
CA GLN A 3 -0.01 10.46 -18.62
C GLN A 3 -0.22 9.58 -19.87
N GLU A 4 -1.03 10.04 -20.85
CA GLU A 4 -1.28 9.29 -22.08
C GLU A 4 0.00 9.13 -22.91
N LYS A 5 0.80 10.19 -23.02
CA LYS A 5 2.04 10.16 -23.78
C LYS A 5 3.12 9.31 -23.11
N ALA A 6 3.26 9.42 -21.78
CA ALA A 6 4.15 8.53 -21.02
C ALA A 6 3.75 7.05 -21.22
N LEU A 7 2.46 6.74 -21.21
CA LEU A 7 1.95 5.39 -21.47
C LEU A 7 2.25 4.92 -22.90
N ALA A 8 2.19 5.80 -23.91
CA ALA A 8 2.58 5.46 -25.28
C ALA A 8 4.07 5.13 -25.39
N ILE A 9 4.94 5.93 -24.77
CA ILE A 9 6.39 5.66 -24.75
C ILE A 9 6.68 4.31 -24.08
N LEU A 10 6.04 4.00 -22.95
CA LEU A 10 6.15 2.69 -22.30
C LEU A 10 5.77 1.53 -23.24
N LYS A 11 4.65 1.65 -23.96
CA LYS A 11 4.16 0.62 -24.89
C LYS A 11 5.07 0.38 -26.09
N SER A 12 5.92 1.34 -26.47
CA SER A 12 6.90 1.20 -27.55
C SER A 12 8.08 0.28 -27.19
N GLY A 13 8.18 -0.18 -25.95
CA GLY A 13 9.27 -1.06 -25.50
C GLY A 13 10.57 -0.32 -25.17
N ARG A 14 10.56 1.01 -25.18
CA ARG A 14 11.70 1.84 -24.75
C ARG A 14 11.92 1.73 -23.25
N ASN A 15 13.18 1.85 -22.82
CA ASN A 15 13.51 1.97 -21.41
C ASN A 15 13.05 3.34 -20.91
N VAL A 16 12.35 3.39 -19.79
CA VAL A 16 11.69 4.62 -19.30
C VAL A 16 12.06 4.89 -17.85
N PHE A 17 12.33 6.16 -17.55
CA PHE A 17 12.27 6.69 -16.19
C PHE A 17 11.03 7.58 -16.06
N LEU A 18 10.01 7.09 -15.35
CA LEU A 18 8.77 7.80 -15.07
C LEU A 18 8.91 8.56 -13.75
N THR A 19 8.94 9.89 -13.82
CA THR A 19 9.16 10.75 -12.66
C THR A 19 8.15 11.89 -12.62
N GLY A 20 8.20 12.68 -11.55
CA GLY A 20 7.33 13.80 -11.28
C GLY A 20 6.98 13.85 -9.81
N SER A 21 6.43 14.97 -9.37
CA SER A 21 6.08 15.21 -7.97
C SER A 21 5.16 14.15 -7.37
N ALA A 22 5.13 14.06 -6.05
CA ALA A 22 4.11 13.30 -5.33
C ALA A 22 2.72 13.75 -5.79
N GLY A 23 1.82 12.80 -6.09
CA GLY A 23 0.46 13.12 -6.52
C GLY A 23 0.23 13.26 -8.03
N THR A 24 1.26 13.12 -8.88
CA THR A 24 1.15 13.25 -10.35
C THR A 24 0.59 12.03 -11.09
N GLY A 25 0.32 10.94 -10.37
CA GLY A 25 -0.27 9.71 -10.93
C GLY A 25 0.71 8.74 -11.59
N LYS A 26 1.99 8.73 -11.18
CA LYS A 26 3.00 7.75 -11.64
C LYS A 26 2.51 6.30 -11.53
N THR A 27 2.05 5.90 -10.34
CA THR A 27 1.53 4.54 -10.08
C THR A 27 0.31 4.22 -10.94
N TYR A 28 -0.54 5.20 -11.26
CA TYR A 28 -1.67 5.01 -12.17
C TYR A 28 -1.19 4.64 -13.58
N VAL A 29 -0.21 5.37 -14.13
CA VAL A 29 0.38 5.08 -15.44
C VAL A 29 1.02 3.70 -15.47
N LEU A 30 1.79 3.33 -14.43
CA LEU A 30 2.38 1.98 -14.32
C LEU A 30 1.30 0.90 -14.30
N ASN A 31 0.22 1.08 -13.54
CA ASN A 31 -0.88 0.12 -13.47
C ASN A 31 -1.58 -0.06 -14.83
N GLN A 32 -1.75 1.02 -15.59
CA GLN A 32 -2.26 0.93 -16.97
C GLN A 32 -1.30 0.14 -17.88
N TYR A 33 0.01 0.36 -17.73
CA TYR A 33 1.01 -0.35 -18.52
C TYR A 33 1.11 -1.85 -18.16
N ILE A 34 1.13 -2.17 -16.87
CA ILE A 34 1.08 -3.55 -16.38
C ILE A 34 -0.14 -4.28 -16.91
N LYS A 35 -1.32 -3.64 -16.83
CA LYS A 35 -2.54 -4.21 -17.37
C LYS A 35 -2.42 -4.47 -18.87
N TYR A 36 -1.89 -3.52 -19.63
CA TYR A 36 -1.64 -3.65 -21.07
C TYR A 36 -0.75 -4.86 -21.41
N LEU A 37 0.36 -5.05 -20.68
CA LEU A 37 1.30 -6.16 -20.88
C LEU A 37 0.66 -7.51 -20.57
N GLN A 38 0.00 -7.61 -19.41
CA GLN A 38 -0.62 -8.86 -18.99
C GLN A 38 -1.80 -9.27 -19.88
N GLU A 39 -2.57 -8.31 -20.41
CA GLU A 39 -3.63 -8.58 -21.40
C GLU A 39 -3.08 -9.19 -22.70
N ARG A 40 -1.80 -8.93 -22.99
CA ARG A 40 -1.08 -9.44 -24.16
C ARG A 40 -0.13 -10.59 -23.83
N ARG A 41 -0.16 -11.11 -22.60
CA ARG A 41 0.71 -12.18 -22.11
C ARG A 41 2.22 -11.87 -22.22
N VAL A 42 2.61 -10.59 -22.23
CA VAL A 42 4.02 -10.22 -22.17
C VAL A 42 4.52 -10.41 -20.72
N PRO A 43 5.59 -11.21 -20.49
CA PRO A 43 6.10 -11.45 -19.14
C PRO A 43 6.66 -10.17 -18.50
N VAL A 44 6.07 -9.77 -17.38
CA VAL A 44 6.45 -8.56 -16.64
C VAL A 44 6.77 -8.90 -15.18
N ALA A 45 7.95 -8.45 -14.72
CA ALA A 45 8.33 -8.43 -13.33
C ALA A 45 7.94 -7.09 -12.70
N ILE A 46 7.03 -7.13 -11.72
CA ILE A 46 6.57 -5.96 -10.99
C ILE A 46 7.31 -5.93 -9.65
N THR A 47 8.17 -4.93 -9.47
CA THR A 47 8.99 -4.80 -8.27
C THR A 47 8.98 -3.38 -7.71
N ALA A 48 9.41 -3.25 -6.45
CA ALA A 48 9.69 -1.96 -5.84
C ALA A 48 10.90 -2.05 -4.89
N SER A 49 11.40 -0.90 -4.45
CA SER A 49 12.50 -0.81 -3.49
C SER A 49 12.13 -1.27 -2.07
N THR A 50 10.87 -1.15 -1.66
CA THR A 50 10.38 -1.54 -0.33
C THR A 50 9.20 -2.50 -0.38
N GLY A 51 8.98 -3.26 0.69
CA GLY A 51 7.87 -4.22 0.79
C GLY A 51 6.49 -3.57 0.71
N ILE A 52 6.33 -2.37 1.27
CA ILE A 52 5.06 -1.62 1.22
C ILE A 52 4.72 -1.23 -0.21
N ALA A 53 5.65 -0.56 -0.91
CA ALA A 53 5.49 -0.15 -2.29
C ALA A 53 5.28 -1.35 -3.23
N ALA A 54 6.03 -2.45 -3.01
CA ALA A 54 5.87 -3.67 -3.79
C ALA A 54 4.46 -4.26 -3.62
N THR A 55 3.94 -4.24 -2.40
CA THR A 55 2.59 -4.73 -2.12
C THR A 55 1.55 -3.89 -2.85
N HIS A 56 1.65 -2.55 -2.87
CA HIS A 56 0.72 -1.67 -3.58
C HIS A 56 0.57 -2.00 -5.08
N MET A 57 1.60 -2.53 -5.72
CA MET A 57 1.56 -2.93 -7.13
C MET A 57 1.32 -4.43 -7.35
N ASN A 58 0.99 -5.19 -6.29
CA ASN A 58 0.92 -6.66 -6.30
C ASN A 58 2.21 -7.31 -6.83
N GLY A 59 3.36 -6.72 -6.48
CA GLY A 59 4.69 -7.18 -6.83
C GLY A 59 5.46 -7.72 -5.63
N MET A 60 6.78 -7.80 -5.76
CA MET A 60 7.70 -8.15 -4.68
C MET A 60 8.87 -7.17 -4.61
N THR A 61 9.70 -7.22 -3.58
CA THR A 61 10.88 -6.35 -3.52
C THR A 61 11.88 -6.73 -4.60
N ILE A 62 12.58 -5.74 -5.15
CA ILE A 62 13.62 -5.98 -6.16
C ILE A 62 14.74 -6.87 -5.62
N HIS A 63 15.06 -6.79 -4.32
CA HIS A 63 16.06 -7.64 -3.67
C HIS A 63 15.68 -9.12 -3.69
N ALA A 64 14.41 -9.42 -3.39
CA ALA A 64 13.89 -10.79 -3.42
C ALA A 64 13.77 -11.30 -4.87
N TRP A 65 13.28 -10.45 -5.77
CA TRP A 65 13.12 -10.82 -7.18
C TRP A 65 14.47 -11.10 -7.86
N SER A 66 15.48 -10.26 -7.66
CA SER A 66 16.80 -10.42 -8.28
C SER A 66 17.69 -11.46 -7.61
N GLY A 67 17.42 -11.81 -6.34
CA GLY A 67 18.22 -12.75 -5.56
C GLY A 67 19.51 -12.14 -5.00
N ILE A 68 19.72 -10.83 -5.11
CA ILE A 68 20.89 -10.13 -4.57
C ILE A 68 20.90 -10.12 -3.03
N GLY A 69 19.73 -10.18 -2.39
CA GLY A 69 19.60 -10.10 -0.94
C GLY A 69 20.03 -8.74 -0.40
N VAL A 70 20.71 -8.72 0.75
CA VAL A 70 21.25 -7.51 1.40
C VAL A 70 22.75 -7.30 1.12
N ARG A 71 23.25 -7.85 0.01
CA ARG A 71 24.67 -7.76 -0.34
C ARG A 71 25.03 -6.39 -0.90
N ASP A 72 26.32 -6.06 -0.82
CA ASP A 72 26.88 -4.83 -1.41
C ASP A 72 27.56 -5.06 -2.77
N HIS A 73 27.93 -6.29 -3.09
CA HIS A 73 28.53 -6.65 -4.37
C HIS A 73 28.19 -8.10 -4.80
N MET A 74 28.20 -8.35 -6.11
CA MET A 74 28.08 -9.69 -6.68
C MET A 74 29.46 -10.26 -7.03
N THR A 75 29.66 -11.53 -6.71
CA THR A 75 30.84 -12.29 -7.15
C THR A 75 30.43 -13.29 -8.22
N LEU A 76 31.36 -13.71 -9.08
CA LEU A 76 31.09 -14.76 -10.06
C LEU A 76 30.57 -16.05 -9.41
N ARG A 77 31.09 -16.42 -8.22
CA ARG A 77 30.60 -17.59 -7.47
C ARG A 77 29.14 -17.42 -7.04
N HIS A 78 28.74 -16.22 -6.60
CA HIS A 78 27.34 -15.94 -6.27
C HIS A 78 26.45 -16.03 -7.50
N LEU A 79 26.87 -15.45 -8.63
CA LEU A 79 26.12 -15.51 -9.89
C LEU A 79 25.95 -16.95 -10.38
N GLN A 80 27.02 -17.75 -10.34
CA GLN A 80 26.97 -19.19 -10.62
C GLN A 80 25.98 -19.91 -9.71
N THR A 81 26.06 -19.66 -8.40
CA THR A 81 25.15 -20.26 -7.41
C THR A 81 23.69 -19.82 -7.59
N LEU A 82 23.45 -18.60 -8.07
CA LEU A 82 22.10 -18.16 -8.44
C LEU A 82 21.62 -18.88 -9.69
N LYS A 83 22.48 -19.05 -10.70
CA LYS A 83 22.14 -19.68 -11.97
C LYS A 83 21.94 -21.20 -11.87
N THR A 84 22.49 -21.87 -10.85
CA THR A 84 22.14 -23.28 -10.55
C THR A 84 20.73 -23.44 -10.01
N LYS A 85 20.11 -22.36 -9.51
CA LYS A 85 18.71 -22.38 -9.07
C LYS A 85 17.83 -22.25 -10.30
N LYS A 86 17.16 -23.34 -10.68
CA LYS A 86 16.24 -23.39 -11.81
C LYS A 86 15.21 -22.23 -11.78
N TYR A 87 14.69 -21.88 -10.60
CA TYR A 87 13.75 -20.75 -10.36
C TYR A 87 14.28 -19.38 -10.68
N MET A 88 15.56 -19.16 -10.48
CA MET A 88 16.19 -17.94 -10.94
C MET A 88 16.38 -17.99 -12.45
N GLN A 89 16.79 -19.14 -12.99
CA GLN A 89 17.04 -19.29 -14.42
C GLN A 89 15.76 -19.07 -15.25
N ASN A 90 14.69 -19.82 -15.02
CA ASN A 90 13.46 -19.66 -15.82
C ASN A 90 12.88 -18.24 -15.69
N LYS A 91 12.82 -17.70 -14.47
CA LYS A 91 12.37 -16.33 -14.22
C LYS A 91 13.19 -15.29 -14.99
N MET A 92 14.51 -15.43 -14.99
CA MET A 92 15.40 -14.50 -15.70
C MET A 92 15.38 -14.72 -17.21
N ASP A 93 15.14 -15.93 -17.69
CA ASP A 93 15.03 -16.26 -19.12
C ASP A 93 13.71 -15.72 -19.69
N GLU A 94 12.59 -15.89 -18.97
CA GLU A 94 11.25 -15.48 -19.40
C GLU A 94 10.98 -13.98 -19.30
N VAL A 95 11.58 -13.27 -18.33
CA VAL A 95 11.27 -11.84 -18.13
C VAL A 95 11.61 -11.01 -19.37
N ALA A 96 10.62 -10.23 -19.82
CA ALA A 96 10.73 -9.28 -20.92
C ALA A 96 10.72 -7.82 -20.46
N VAL A 97 10.02 -7.54 -19.35
CA VAL A 97 9.90 -6.20 -18.77
C VAL A 97 10.16 -6.26 -17.27
N LEU A 98 11.05 -5.39 -16.77
CA LEU A 98 11.26 -5.17 -15.34
C LEU A 98 10.81 -3.77 -14.95
N ILE A 99 9.84 -3.70 -14.04
CA ILE A 99 9.35 -2.45 -13.44
C ILE A 99 9.90 -2.35 -12.01
N ILE A 100 10.52 -1.22 -11.68
CA ILE A 100 10.97 -0.89 -10.32
C ILE A 100 10.33 0.43 -9.89
N ASP A 101 9.35 0.37 -8.98
CA ASP A 101 8.76 1.56 -8.36
C ASP A 101 9.51 1.99 -7.10
N GLU A 102 9.31 3.25 -6.71
CA GLU A 102 10.05 3.95 -5.64
C GLU A 102 11.58 3.79 -5.78
N ILE A 103 12.09 3.99 -7.01
CA ILE A 103 13.52 3.85 -7.37
C ILE A 103 14.44 4.77 -6.55
N SER A 104 13.90 5.84 -5.95
CA SER A 104 14.65 6.80 -5.13
C SER A 104 15.32 6.18 -3.92
N MET A 105 14.75 5.10 -3.37
CA MET A 105 15.30 4.38 -2.21
C MET A 105 16.24 3.23 -2.59
N LEU A 106 16.41 2.94 -3.89
CA LEU A 106 17.30 1.87 -4.34
C LEU A 106 18.74 2.37 -4.42
N HIS A 107 19.62 1.78 -3.63
CA HIS A 107 21.03 2.17 -3.57
C HIS A 107 21.75 1.89 -4.91
N LEU A 108 22.71 2.74 -5.28
CA LEU A 108 23.53 2.62 -6.49
C LEU A 108 24.11 1.21 -6.65
N LYS A 109 24.80 0.71 -5.62
CA LYS A 109 25.36 -0.66 -5.58
C LYS A 109 24.29 -1.71 -5.92
N GLN A 110 23.12 -1.63 -5.29
CA GLN A 110 22.01 -2.57 -5.51
C GLN A 110 21.46 -2.49 -6.94
N PHE A 111 21.32 -1.28 -7.48
CA PHE A 111 20.89 -1.05 -8.85
C PHE A 111 21.87 -1.66 -9.86
N SER A 112 23.19 -1.44 -9.68
CA SER A 112 24.23 -2.03 -10.53
C SER A 112 24.25 -3.56 -10.43
N MET A 113 24.06 -4.13 -9.23
CA MET A 113 23.99 -5.59 -9.07
C MET A 113 22.80 -6.21 -9.80
N VAL A 114 21.65 -5.53 -9.88
CA VAL A 114 20.51 -6.01 -10.67
C VAL A 114 20.87 -6.10 -12.16
N ASP A 115 21.57 -5.09 -12.69
CA ASP A 115 22.08 -5.09 -14.07
C ASP A 115 23.07 -6.25 -14.31
N GLU A 116 24.04 -6.44 -13.40
CA GLU A 116 25.01 -7.54 -13.46
C GLU A 116 24.35 -8.92 -13.44
N VAL A 117 23.36 -9.13 -12.57
CA VAL A 117 22.58 -10.37 -12.52
C VAL A 117 21.90 -10.61 -13.86
N LEU A 118 21.19 -9.63 -14.41
CA LEU A 118 20.48 -9.82 -15.68
C LEU A 118 21.43 -10.08 -16.86
N GLN A 119 22.55 -9.36 -16.95
CA GLN A 119 23.58 -9.60 -17.96
C GLN A 119 24.11 -11.05 -17.89
N TYR A 120 24.39 -11.53 -16.67
CA TYR A 120 24.89 -12.88 -16.45
C TYR A 120 23.89 -13.98 -16.83
N PHE A 121 22.60 -13.78 -16.50
CA PHE A 121 21.56 -14.73 -16.85
C PHE A 121 21.27 -14.73 -18.35
N LYS A 122 21.10 -13.54 -18.96
CA LYS A 122 20.84 -13.39 -20.40
C LYS A 122 22.06 -13.65 -21.30
N GLY A 123 23.24 -13.86 -20.71
CA GLY A 123 24.47 -14.23 -21.42
C GLY A 123 24.97 -13.15 -22.37
N ASN A 124 24.67 -11.88 -22.07
CA ASN A 124 25.10 -10.75 -22.89
C ASN A 124 25.41 -9.53 -22.01
N ASN A 125 26.16 -8.58 -22.57
CA ASN A 125 26.55 -7.37 -21.85
C ASN A 125 25.63 -6.18 -22.14
N LEU A 126 24.43 -6.39 -22.72
CA LEU A 126 23.47 -5.30 -22.92
C LEU A 126 22.96 -4.82 -21.55
N PRO A 127 22.64 -3.52 -21.39
CA PRO A 127 22.06 -3.03 -20.15
C PRO A 127 20.83 -3.86 -19.78
N PHE A 128 20.81 -4.34 -18.53
CA PHE A 128 19.79 -5.22 -17.95
C PHE A 128 19.55 -6.49 -18.78
N GLY A 129 20.59 -7.00 -19.45
CA GLY A 129 20.49 -8.19 -20.31
C GLY A 129 19.63 -7.99 -21.56
N GLY A 130 19.34 -6.73 -21.93
CA GLY A 130 18.56 -6.37 -23.12
C GLY A 130 17.04 -6.38 -22.93
N ILE A 131 16.54 -6.58 -21.72
CA ILE A 131 15.10 -6.46 -21.42
C ILE A 131 14.67 -4.98 -21.36
N GLN A 132 13.37 -4.73 -21.43
CA GLN A 132 12.87 -3.39 -21.14
C GLN A 132 12.92 -3.14 -19.63
N VAL A 133 13.50 -2.00 -19.24
CA VAL A 133 13.44 -1.51 -17.85
C VAL A 133 12.58 -0.26 -17.73
N VAL A 134 11.74 -0.24 -16.70
CA VAL A 134 10.89 0.89 -16.35
C VAL A 134 11.14 1.23 -14.90
N PHE A 135 11.70 2.41 -14.65
CA PHE A 135 11.92 2.93 -13.31
C PHE A 135 10.88 3.99 -12.99
N SER A 136 10.35 3.98 -11.79
CA SER A 136 9.40 4.99 -11.31
C SER A 136 9.81 5.48 -9.93
N GLY A 137 9.68 6.78 -9.69
CA GLY A 137 9.93 7.38 -8.38
C GLY A 137 10.05 8.89 -8.44
N ASP A 138 10.48 9.49 -7.34
CA ASP A 138 10.79 10.91 -7.21
C ASP A 138 12.00 11.05 -6.28
N PHE A 139 13.13 11.55 -6.78
CA PHE A 139 14.38 11.63 -6.01
C PHE A 139 14.38 12.74 -4.94
N TYR A 140 13.33 13.56 -4.89
CA TYR A 140 13.08 14.45 -3.75
C TYR A 140 12.37 13.78 -2.58
N GLN A 141 11.86 12.55 -2.77
CA GLN A 141 11.41 11.73 -1.65
C GLN A 141 12.63 11.17 -0.89
N LEU A 142 12.41 10.15 -0.06
CA LEU A 142 13.47 9.57 0.74
C LEU A 142 14.60 8.99 -0.14
N PRO A 143 15.87 9.32 0.16
CA PRO A 143 17.03 8.76 -0.52
C PRO A 143 17.28 7.31 -0.08
N PRO A 144 18.21 6.59 -0.74
CA PRO A 144 18.62 5.28 -0.29
C PRO A 144 19.25 5.35 1.11
N ILE A 145 18.97 4.34 1.93
CA ILE A 145 19.66 4.14 3.20
C ILE A 145 21.10 3.70 2.88
N GLY A 146 22.07 4.38 3.47
CA GLY A 146 23.50 4.08 3.33
C GLY A 146 24.23 4.32 4.65
N GLU A 147 25.54 4.08 4.65
CA GLU A 147 26.37 4.32 5.82
C GLU A 147 26.66 5.82 6.02
N HIS A 148 26.99 6.22 7.25
CA HIS A 148 27.23 7.64 7.60
C HIS A 148 28.35 8.32 6.78
N HIS A 149 29.28 7.54 6.22
CA HIS A 149 30.38 8.04 5.42
C HIS A 149 30.05 8.19 3.92
N GLU A 150 28.94 7.62 3.45
CA GLU A 150 28.56 7.64 2.03
C GLU A 150 27.92 8.97 1.65
N THR A 151 28.40 9.57 0.56
CA THR A 151 27.82 10.79 0.02
C THR A 151 26.61 10.48 -0.87
N SER A 152 25.81 11.49 -1.20
CA SER A 152 24.69 11.32 -2.14
C SER A 152 25.12 10.78 -3.50
N LYS A 153 26.38 11.03 -3.92
CA LYS A 153 26.93 10.48 -5.16
C LYS A 153 27.15 8.96 -5.10
N ASP A 154 27.47 8.45 -3.92
CA ASP A 154 27.70 7.02 -3.68
C ASP A 154 26.39 6.26 -3.55
N LYS A 155 25.30 6.97 -3.19
CA LYS A 155 23.99 6.39 -2.89
C LYS A 155 23.03 6.36 -4.07
N PHE A 156 22.88 7.46 -4.81
CA PHE A 156 21.80 7.56 -5.80
C PHE A 156 22.04 6.70 -7.04
N CYS A 157 21.05 5.91 -7.44
CA CYS A 157 21.16 5.01 -8.59
C CYS A 157 21.37 5.73 -9.94
N PHE A 158 20.93 6.99 -10.08
CA PHE A 158 21.19 7.79 -11.29
C PHE A 158 22.66 8.16 -11.49
N MET A 159 23.50 7.96 -10.47
CA MET A 159 24.96 8.11 -10.56
C MET A 159 25.66 6.83 -11.06
N SER A 160 24.92 5.73 -11.21
CA SER A 160 25.49 4.46 -11.70
C SER A 160 25.76 4.48 -13.21
N ASN A 161 26.80 3.76 -13.63
CA ASN A 161 27.04 3.50 -15.06
C ASN A 161 25.88 2.72 -15.68
N SER A 162 25.25 1.80 -14.94
CA SER A 162 24.08 1.04 -15.40
C SER A 162 22.90 1.96 -15.74
N TRP A 163 22.72 3.08 -15.03
CA TRP A 163 21.64 4.04 -15.32
C TRP A 163 21.90 4.77 -16.63
N VAL A 164 23.14 5.22 -16.85
CA VAL A 164 23.56 5.87 -18.10
C VAL A 164 23.41 4.90 -19.28
N ARG A 165 23.92 3.67 -19.13
CA ARG A 165 23.86 2.63 -20.17
C ARG A 165 22.43 2.17 -20.48
N ALA A 166 21.51 2.26 -19.53
CA ALA A 166 20.11 1.90 -19.75
C ALA A 166 19.40 2.80 -20.78
N ASN A 167 19.97 3.96 -21.14
CA ASN A 167 19.46 4.88 -22.15
C ASN A 167 17.97 5.21 -21.93
N LEU A 168 17.67 5.71 -20.73
CA LEU A 168 16.32 5.93 -20.26
C LEU A 168 15.65 7.13 -20.96
N HIS A 169 14.43 6.91 -21.43
CA HIS A 169 13.54 7.97 -21.87
C HIS A 169 12.83 8.54 -20.64
N VAL A 170 13.20 9.77 -20.27
CA VAL A 170 12.64 10.42 -19.10
C VAL A 170 11.23 10.93 -19.41
N CYS A 171 10.24 10.45 -18.67
CA CYS A 171 8.85 10.88 -18.74
C CYS A 171 8.51 11.64 -17.45
N TYR A 172 8.57 12.98 -17.50
CA TYR A 172 8.27 13.83 -16.35
C TYR A 172 6.80 14.26 -16.36
N LEU A 173 6.02 13.72 -15.41
CA LEU A 173 4.62 14.07 -15.22
C LEU A 173 4.49 15.39 -14.46
N THR A 174 3.75 16.33 -15.02
CA THR A 174 3.63 17.70 -14.48
C THR A 174 2.28 17.98 -13.83
N LYS A 175 1.21 17.30 -14.26
CA LYS A 175 -0.14 17.53 -13.74
C LYS A 175 -0.31 16.88 -12.35
N GLN A 176 -0.70 17.69 -11.36
CA GLN A 176 -1.04 17.21 -10.02
C GLN A 176 -2.48 16.72 -9.94
N PHE A 177 -2.68 15.57 -9.28
CA PHE A 177 -4.01 14.97 -9.07
C PHE A 177 -4.37 14.78 -7.60
N ARG A 178 -3.37 14.74 -6.69
CA ARG A 178 -3.62 14.53 -5.25
C ARG A 178 -3.96 15.83 -4.53
N GLN A 179 -3.15 16.86 -4.72
CA GLN A 179 -3.39 18.20 -4.17
C GLN A 179 -3.98 19.09 -5.27
N THR A 180 -5.11 19.74 -4.98
CA THR A 180 -5.61 20.89 -5.75
C THR A 180 -4.69 22.11 -5.53
N GLU A 181 -4.86 23.20 -6.28
CA GLU A 181 -4.15 24.45 -6.00
C GLU A 181 -4.57 24.99 -4.62
N ASN A 182 -3.78 24.69 -3.60
CA ASN A 182 -4.00 25.07 -2.20
C ASN A 182 -2.69 25.43 -1.50
N GLU A 183 -2.78 25.91 -0.28
CA GLU A 183 -1.63 26.34 0.54
C GLU A 183 -0.60 25.21 0.73
N LEU A 184 -1.05 23.96 0.88
CA LEU A 184 -0.15 22.81 0.99
C LEU A 184 0.64 22.61 -0.31
N ASN A 185 -0.01 22.76 -1.46
CA ASN A 185 0.66 22.68 -2.77
C ASN A 185 1.74 23.76 -2.91
N PHE A 186 1.47 24.99 -2.44
CA PHE A 186 2.45 26.07 -2.40
C PHE A 186 3.68 25.68 -1.55
N VAL A 187 3.48 25.21 -0.31
CA VAL A 187 4.57 24.74 0.57
C VAL A 187 5.40 23.64 -0.09
N LEU A 188 4.73 22.64 -0.69
CA LEU A 188 5.40 21.50 -1.32
C LEU A 188 6.24 21.93 -2.53
N ASN A 189 5.78 22.92 -3.30
CA ASN A 189 6.52 23.44 -4.45
C ASN A 189 7.71 24.30 -4.02
N GLU A 190 7.56 25.13 -2.99
CA GLU A 190 8.66 25.92 -2.41
C GLU A 190 9.79 25.02 -1.90
N ILE A 191 9.43 23.97 -1.14
CA ILE A 191 10.40 22.95 -0.70
C ILE A 191 11.09 22.32 -1.92
N ARG A 192 10.33 21.97 -2.98
CA ARG A 192 10.86 21.38 -4.22
C ARG A 192 11.83 22.31 -4.96
N ASN A 193 11.55 23.61 -4.99
CA ASN A 193 12.43 24.62 -5.59
C ASN A 193 13.68 24.88 -4.74
N GLY A 194 13.64 24.50 -3.47
CA GLY A 194 14.66 24.85 -2.48
C GLY A 194 14.61 26.33 -2.12
N GLU A 195 13.41 26.93 -2.23
CA GLU A 195 13.12 28.30 -1.83
C GLU A 195 12.69 28.27 -0.35
N MET A 196 13.37 29.05 0.48
CA MET A 196 13.09 29.18 1.91
C MET A 196 12.40 30.51 2.14
N SER A 197 11.23 30.70 1.54
CA SER A 197 10.46 31.92 1.74
C SER A 197 10.01 32.02 3.20
N GLN A 198 10.07 33.23 3.76
CA GLN A 198 9.60 33.47 5.13
C GLN A 198 8.11 33.12 5.30
N SER A 199 7.32 33.23 4.23
CA SER A 199 5.91 32.84 4.21
C SER A 199 5.69 31.35 4.50
N VAL A 200 6.50 30.45 3.94
CA VAL A 200 6.38 29.01 4.22
C VAL A 200 6.75 28.69 5.66
N VAL A 201 7.82 29.30 6.17
CA VAL A 201 8.24 29.11 7.57
C VAL A 201 7.13 29.57 8.50
N GLN A 202 6.59 30.77 8.27
CA GLN A 202 5.48 31.32 9.04
C GLN A 202 4.25 30.41 8.98
N LEU A 203 3.86 29.92 7.80
CA LEU A 203 2.71 29.03 7.66
C LEU A 203 2.87 27.72 8.44
N LEU A 204 4.08 27.12 8.41
CA LEU A 204 4.37 25.92 9.20
C LEU A 204 4.39 26.21 10.71
N GLU A 205 4.91 27.37 11.13
CA GLU A 205 4.92 27.81 12.53
C GLU A 205 3.50 28.08 13.05
N GLU A 206 2.68 28.79 12.28
CA GLU A 206 1.26 29.01 12.56
C GLU A 206 0.53 27.67 12.71
N LYS A 207 0.78 26.72 11.81
CA LYS A 207 0.18 25.39 11.90
C LYS A 207 0.62 24.62 13.13
N VAL A 208 1.87 24.79 13.58
CA VAL A 208 2.34 24.22 14.85
C VAL A 208 1.59 24.84 16.03
N GLN A 209 1.39 26.16 16.04
CA GLN A 209 0.65 26.84 17.11
C GLN A 209 -0.82 26.44 17.16
N GLU A 210 -1.49 26.37 16.00
CA GLU A 210 -2.88 25.88 15.90
C GLU A 210 -3.01 24.46 16.47
N SER A 211 -2.06 23.59 16.13
CA SER A 211 -2.07 22.18 16.55
C SER A 211 -1.86 21.97 18.06
N MET A 212 -1.39 22.98 18.80
CA MET A 212 -1.16 22.85 20.26
C MET A 212 -2.45 22.72 21.07
N TYR A 213 -3.57 23.19 20.52
CA TYR A 213 -4.87 23.24 21.21
C TYR A 213 -5.87 22.21 20.69
N GLU A 214 -5.44 21.32 19.80
CA GLU A 214 -6.29 20.30 19.17
C GLU A 214 -6.02 18.90 19.75
N ASP A 215 -7.07 18.14 20.07
CA ASP A 215 -6.94 16.80 20.67
C ASP A 215 -6.17 15.82 19.78
N GLU A 216 -5.12 15.20 20.31
CA GLU A 216 -4.20 14.36 19.53
C GLU A 216 -4.83 13.10 18.92
N GLU A 217 -5.98 12.64 19.41
CA GLU A 217 -6.46 11.27 19.23
C GLU A 217 -7.22 11.01 17.93
N ILE A 218 -7.56 12.05 17.18
CA ILE A 218 -8.46 11.91 16.02
C ILE A 218 -7.71 11.38 14.77
N PHE A 219 -6.44 11.78 14.59
CA PHE A 219 -5.70 11.55 13.34
C PHE A 219 -4.57 10.53 13.47
N PRO A 220 -4.26 9.78 12.38
CA PRO A 220 -3.06 8.92 12.32
C PRO A 220 -1.79 9.73 12.60
N GLN A 221 -0.90 9.19 13.44
CA GLN A 221 0.31 9.91 13.83
C GLN A 221 1.55 9.47 13.02
N LEU A 222 2.28 10.44 12.47
CA LEU A 222 3.50 10.21 11.68
C LEU A 222 4.73 10.71 12.44
N TYR A 223 5.73 9.83 12.56
CA TYR A 223 6.99 10.10 13.25
C TYR A 223 8.21 9.75 12.39
N THR A 224 9.37 10.34 12.70
CA THR A 224 10.59 10.10 11.91
C THR A 224 11.30 8.80 12.28
N HIS A 225 11.19 8.33 13.53
CA HIS A 225 11.92 7.17 14.07
C HIS A 225 10.99 6.04 14.53
N ASN A 226 11.39 4.77 14.29
CA ASN A 226 10.62 3.61 14.77
C ASN A 226 10.52 3.58 16.30
N ALA A 227 11.56 4.00 17.04
CA ALA A 227 11.53 4.00 18.50
C ALA A 227 10.40 4.86 19.09
N ASP A 228 10.12 6.02 18.48
CA ASP A 228 8.99 6.86 18.90
C ASP A 228 7.65 6.19 18.56
N VAL A 229 7.54 5.60 17.37
CA VAL A 229 6.36 4.85 16.92
C VAL A 229 6.04 3.68 17.84
N ASP A 230 7.05 2.86 18.15
CA ASP A 230 6.91 1.67 18.98
C ASP A 230 6.53 2.08 20.41
N ARG A 231 7.19 3.09 20.98
CA ARG A 231 6.84 3.66 22.30
C ARG A 231 5.39 4.14 22.37
N ILE A 232 4.91 4.87 21.35
CA ILE A 232 3.53 5.39 21.34
C ILE A 232 2.52 4.26 21.21
N ASN A 233 2.75 3.33 20.29
CA ASN A 233 1.85 2.19 20.10
C ASN A 233 1.80 1.30 21.35
N GLU A 234 2.94 1.05 22.00
CA GLU A 234 3.01 0.30 23.25
C GLU A 234 2.35 1.02 24.43
N PHE A 235 2.44 2.35 24.46
CA PHE A 235 1.77 3.16 25.47
C PHE A 235 0.24 3.14 25.26
N LYS A 236 -0.22 3.47 24.05
CA LYS A 236 -1.64 3.56 23.71
C LYS A 236 -2.38 2.23 23.87
N ILE A 237 -1.77 1.10 23.50
CA ILE A 237 -2.41 -0.20 23.74
C ILE A 237 -2.51 -0.52 25.24
N LYS A 238 -1.60 -0.03 26.08
CA LYS A 238 -1.69 -0.24 27.54
C LYS A 238 -2.81 0.59 28.17
N GLU A 239 -3.10 1.78 27.64
CA GLU A 239 -4.19 2.65 28.09
C GLU A 239 -5.59 2.06 27.86
N LEU A 240 -5.74 1.16 26.89
CA LEU A 240 -7.04 0.50 26.65
C LEU A 240 -7.40 -0.44 27.81
N ASP A 241 -8.58 -0.25 28.39
CA ASP A 241 -9.10 -1.05 29.52
C ASP A 241 -9.41 -2.51 29.15
N SER A 242 -9.58 -2.80 27.85
CA SER A 242 -9.96 -4.12 27.39
C SER A 242 -8.84 -5.16 27.56
N LYS A 243 -9.23 -6.44 27.68
CA LYS A 243 -8.28 -7.54 27.89
C LYS A 243 -7.42 -7.77 26.63
N PRO A 244 -6.10 -7.90 26.77
CA PRO A 244 -5.23 -8.17 25.63
C PRO A 244 -5.41 -9.57 25.09
N LYS A 245 -5.39 -9.68 23.76
CA LYS A 245 -5.37 -10.94 23.02
C LYS A 245 -4.10 -11.03 22.21
N LYS A 246 -3.38 -12.16 22.36
CA LYS A 246 -2.07 -12.38 21.75
C LYS A 246 -2.17 -13.40 20.62
N PHE A 247 -1.56 -13.06 19.49
CA PHE A 247 -1.50 -13.88 18.29
C PHE A 247 -0.04 -14.16 17.95
N LYS A 248 0.36 -15.42 18.13
CA LYS A 248 1.71 -15.89 17.82
C LYS A 248 1.76 -16.40 16.38
N GLY A 249 2.60 -15.78 15.57
CA GLY A 249 2.85 -16.18 14.19
C GLY A 249 3.46 -17.59 14.13
N LYS A 250 3.11 -18.33 13.08
CA LYS A 250 3.58 -19.70 12.86
C LYS A 250 4.48 -19.73 11.62
N ALA A 251 5.78 -19.94 11.83
CA ALA A 251 6.74 -20.19 10.77
C ALA A 251 6.87 -21.70 10.48
N SER A 252 7.00 -22.09 9.22
CA SER A 252 7.19 -23.48 8.80
C SER A 252 8.06 -23.56 7.54
N GLY A 253 8.98 -24.52 7.47
CA GLY A 253 9.87 -24.76 6.34
C GLY A 253 11.35 -24.53 6.69
N ASN A 254 12.16 -24.11 5.71
CA ASN A 254 13.59 -23.91 5.90
C ASN A 254 13.87 -22.81 6.95
N LYS A 255 14.64 -23.15 7.99
CA LYS A 255 14.87 -22.30 9.16
C LYS A 255 15.50 -20.93 8.83
N VAL A 256 16.53 -20.91 7.97
CA VAL A 256 17.22 -19.67 7.57
C VAL A 256 16.30 -18.77 6.76
N LEU A 257 15.51 -19.36 5.86
CA LEU A 257 14.50 -18.63 5.08
C LEU A 257 13.38 -18.09 5.97
N CYS A 258 12.92 -18.87 6.96
CA CYS A 258 11.91 -18.43 7.92
C CYS A 258 12.41 -17.25 8.77
N GLU A 259 13.61 -17.32 9.34
CA GLU A 259 14.19 -16.24 10.14
C GLU A 259 14.35 -14.94 9.33
N THR A 260 14.78 -15.05 8.08
CA THR A 260 14.89 -13.91 7.16
C THR A 260 13.50 -13.36 6.80
N MET A 261 12.54 -14.24 6.54
CA MET A 261 11.17 -13.88 6.19
C MET A 261 10.48 -13.14 7.33
N VAL A 262 10.51 -13.66 8.55
CA VAL A 262 9.89 -13.05 9.73
C VAL A 262 10.44 -11.62 9.95
N LYS A 263 11.75 -11.41 9.81
CA LYS A 263 12.37 -10.08 9.92
C LYS A 263 11.94 -9.10 8.82
N SER A 264 11.53 -9.60 7.66
CA SER A 264 11.11 -8.78 6.52
C SER A 264 9.61 -8.46 6.52
N ILE A 265 8.81 -9.23 7.26
CA ILE A 265 7.35 -9.06 7.32
C ILE A 265 7.00 -7.98 8.34
N LEU A 266 6.06 -7.12 7.96
CA LEU A 266 5.63 -5.99 8.79
C LEU A 266 4.71 -6.41 9.95
N ALA A 267 4.02 -7.55 9.81
CA ALA A 267 3.22 -8.14 10.87
C ALA A 267 4.15 -8.72 11.94
N PRO A 268 4.01 -8.33 13.22
CA PRO A 268 4.91 -8.78 14.27
C PRO A 268 4.74 -10.28 14.55
N GLU A 269 5.83 -10.94 14.95
CA GLU A 269 5.79 -12.36 15.33
C GLU A 269 4.84 -12.61 16.49
N LEU A 270 4.84 -11.72 17.49
CA LEU A 270 3.84 -11.67 18.54
C LEU A 270 3.01 -10.41 18.37
N LEU A 271 1.80 -10.57 17.86
CA LEU A 271 0.84 -9.48 17.72
C LEU A 271 -0.06 -9.46 18.96
N GLU A 272 -0.05 -8.36 19.70
CA GLU A 272 -0.96 -8.12 20.83
C GLU A 272 -2.00 -7.08 20.40
N LEU A 273 -3.28 -7.42 20.57
CA LEU A 273 -4.42 -6.55 20.24
C LEU A 273 -5.38 -6.45 21.41
N LYS A 274 -6.09 -5.34 21.46
CA LYS A 274 -7.16 -5.03 22.41
C LYS A 274 -8.35 -4.45 21.65
N ILE A 275 -9.55 -4.53 22.21
CA ILE A 275 -10.69 -3.77 21.70
C ILE A 275 -10.36 -2.28 21.87
N GLY A 276 -10.56 -1.50 20.81
CA GLY A 276 -10.13 -0.10 20.69
C GLY A 276 -8.74 0.08 20.07
N ALA A 277 -8.04 -1.00 19.71
CA ALA A 277 -6.69 -0.87 19.14
C ALA A 277 -6.72 -0.29 17.72
N GLU A 278 -5.97 0.78 17.48
CA GLU A 278 -5.74 1.31 16.14
C GLU A 278 -4.72 0.43 15.40
N VAL A 279 -5.13 -0.07 14.23
CA VAL A 279 -4.37 -1.03 13.44
C VAL A 279 -4.26 -0.62 11.98
N MET A 280 -3.23 -1.13 11.34
CA MET A 280 -3.00 -1.01 9.90
C MET A 280 -2.88 -2.41 9.30
N PHE A 281 -3.61 -2.63 8.20
CA PHE A 281 -3.39 -3.79 7.36
C PHE A 281 -2.03 -3.70 6.66
N VAL A 282 -1.22 -4.74 6.73
CA VAL A 282 0.13 -4.77 6.15
C VAL A 282 0.24 -5.63 4.89
N ARG A 283 -0.90 -6.03 4.34
CA ARG A 283 -1.02 -6.86 3.15
C ARG A 283 -2.27 -6.46 2.37
N ASN A 284 -2.25 -6.65 1.06
CA ASN A 284 -3.47 -6.51 0.26
C ASN A 284 -4.29 -7.79 0.31
N ASN A 285 -5.59 -7.66 0.56
CA ASN A 285 -6.59 -8.67 0.26
C ASN A 285 -7.82 -7.98 -0.35
N TRP A 286 -7.89 -8.04 -1.69
CA TRP A 286 -8.93 -7.37 -2.47
C TRP A 286 -10.32 -8.02 -2.32
N GLU A 287 -10.39 -9.26 -1.82
CA GLU A 287 -11.67 -9.97 -1.61
C GLU A 287 -12.30 -9.56 -0.30
N GLU A 288 -11.46 -9.44 0.74
CA GLU A 288 -11.83 -8.93 2.07
C GLU A 288 -11.82 -7.39 2.13
N GLY A 289 -11.54 -6.69 1.02
CA GLY A 289 -11.71 -5.24 0.88
C GLY A 289 -10.60 -4.35 1.46
N TYR A 290 -9.45 -4.89 1.86
CA TYR A 290 -8.35 -4.09 2.44
C TYR A 290 -7.05 -4.12 1.64
N PHE A 291 -6.27 -3.05 1.78
CA PHE A 291 -4.97 -2.87 1.16
C PHE A 291 -3.90 -2.64 2.22
N ASN A 292 -2.64 -2.83 1.86
CA ASN A 292 -1.53 -2.46 2.72
C ASN A 292 -1.57 -0.94 2.97
N GLY A 293 -1.66 -0.54 4.24
CA GLY A 293 -1.89 0.85 4.65
C GLY A 293 -3.34 1.16 5.02
N THR A 294 -4.32 0.27 4.77
CA THR A 294 -5.69 0.46 5.25
C THR A 294 -5.67 0.54 6.77
N LEU A 295 -6.18 1.65 7.30
CA LEU A 295 -6.28 1.93 8.73
C LEU A 295 -7.66 1.53 9.24
N GLY A 296 -7.71 1.11 10.50
CA GLY A 296 -8.98 0.84 11.18
C GLY A 296 -8.79 0.59 12.67
N THR A 297 -9.91 0.42 13.35
CA THR A 297 -9.97 0.19 14.80
C THR A 297 -10.48 -1.22 15.05
N VAL A 298 -9.81 -1.98 15.91
CA VAL A 298 -10.30 -3.29 16.37
C VAL A 298 -11.51 -3.04 17.26
N ARG A 299 -12.71 -3.30 16.74
CA ARG A 299 -13.94 -3.13 17.51
C ARG A 299 -14.24 -4.35 18.35
N GLU A 300 -13.99 -5.54 17.81
CA GLU A 300 -14.36 -6.78 18.46
C GLU A 300 -13.42 -7.93 18.06
N PHE A 301 -13.62 -9.10 18.66
CA PHE A 301 -13.07 -10.36 18.18
C PHE A 301 -14.21 -11.31 17.83
N SER A 302 -14.14 -11.96 16.66
CA SER A 302 -15.11 -12.95 16.24
C SER A 302 -15.11 -14.19 17.13
N GLU A 303 -16.09 -15.08 16.95
CA GLU A 303 -16.18 -16.36 17.68
C GLU A 303 -14.94 -17.24 17.47
N ASN A 304 -14.39 -17.23 16.25
CA ASN A 304 -13.13 -17.90 15.91
C ASN A 304 -11.89 -17.18 16.49
N GLY A 305 -12.13 -16.00 17.08
CA GLY A 305 -11.14 -15.24 17.80
C GLY A 305 -10.33 -14.26 16.97
N PHE A 306 -10.68 -14.04 15.70
CA PHE A 306 -10.02 -13.06 14.83
C PHE A 306 -10.51 -11.65 15.11
N PRO A 307 -9.67 -10.61 14.96
CA PRO A 307 -10.10 -9.23 15.16
C PRO A 307 -11.05 -8.78 14.04
N LEU A 308 -12.15 -8.15 14.45
CA LEU A 308 -13.07 -7.42 13.59
C LEU A 308 -12.64 -5.95 13.58
N VAL A 309 -12.13 -5.50 12.44
CA VAL A 309 -11.58 -4.16 12.23
C VAL A 309 -12.61 -3.32 11.48
N GLU A 310 -13.04 -2.23 12.08
CA GLU A 310 -13.78 -1.18 11.39
C GLU A 310 -12.78 -0.25 10.71
N THR A 311 -12.79 -0.18 9.38
CA THR A 311 -11.92 0.72 8.62
C THR A 311 -12.37 2.17 8.79
N ARG A 312 -11.49 3.11 8.46
CA ARG A 312 -11.83 4.54 8.45
C ARG A 312 -12.96 4.89 7.46
N ASP A 313 -13.17 4.06 6.44
CA ASP A 313 -14.26 4.17 5.47
C ASP A 313 -15.58 3.50 5.97
N GLY A 314 -15.57 3.00 7.22
CA GLY A 314 -16.72 2.38 7.88
C GLY A 314 -17.01 0.95 7.42
N ASP A 315 -16.04 0.24 6.86
CA ASP A 315 -16.20 -1.16 6.46
C ASP A 315 -15.73 -2.09 7.60
N TRP A 316 -16.50 -3.15 7.86
CA TRP A 316 -16.17 -4.12 8.90
C TRP A 316 -15.48 -5.35 8.30
N ILE A 317 -14.22 -5.56 8.67
CA ILE A 317 -13.35 -6.58 8.09
C ILE A 317 -12.88 -7.54 9.19
N GLU A 318 -13.16 -8.83 9.01
CA GLU A 318 -12.57 -9.88 9.86
C GLU A 318 -11.15 -10.18 9.39
N ALA A 319 -10.13 -9.71 10.12
CA ALA A 319 -8.73 -9.93 9.73
C ALA A 319 -8.28 -11.35 10.10
N LYS A 320 -8.55 -12.28 9.19
CA LYS A 320 -8.12 -13.68 9.28
C LYS A 320 -6.60 -13.82 9.14
N SER A 321 -6.08 -14.97 9.59
CA SER A 321 -4.66 -15.27 9.42
C SER A 321 -4.30 -15.41 7.94
N GLU A 322 -3.19 -14.79 7.58
CA GLU A 322 -2.66 -14.74 6.23
C GLU A 322 -1.29 -15.43 6.19
N THR A 323 -1.00 -16.16 5.11
CA THR A 323 0.29 -16.86 4.96
C THR A 323 1.17 -16.18 3.92
N TRP A 324 2.31 -15.65 4.37
CA TRP A 324 3.42 -15.29 3.51
C TRP A 324 4.19 -16.57 3.17
N LYS A 325 4.45 -16.79 1.89
CA LYS A 325 5.14 -17.98 1.42
C LYS A 325 6.30 -17.59 0.53
N VAL A 326 7.37 -18.37 0.64
CA VAL A 326 8.41 -18.49 -0.37
C VAL A 326 8.21 -19.87 -0.96
N ASP A 327 7.62 -19.89 -2.15
CA ASP A 327 7.45 -21.11 -2.90
C ASP A 327 8.69 -21.37 -3.76
N ASP A 328 8.95 -22.65 -4.02
CA ASP A 328 9.78 -23.06 -5.13
C ASP A 328 9.03 -22.96 -6.45
N GLU A 329 9.75 -23.28 -7.50
CA GLU A 329 9.31 -23.15 -8.87
C GLU A 329 8.23 -24.12 -9.33
N GLN A 330 8.06 -25.22 -8.61
CA GLN A 330 6.99 -26.20 -8.84
C GLN A 330 5.73 -25.82 -8.05
N GLY A 331 5.77 -24.69 -7.34
CA GLY A 331 4.70 -24.23 -6.45
C GLY A 331 4.75 -24.88 -5.07
N LYS A 332 5.86 -25.55 -4.69
CA LYS A 332 6.01 -26.16 -3.37
C LYS A 332 6.62 -25.16 -2.39
N THR A 333 5.92 -24.93 -1.30
CA THR A 333 6.33 -23.98 -0.25
C THR A 333 7.63 -24.40 0.45
N LEU A 334 8.69 -23.60 0.30
CA LEU A 334 10.00 -23.79 0.95
C LEU A 334 10.03 -23.23 2.38
N ALA A 335 9.35 -22.10 2.56
CA ALA A 335 9.18 -21.45 3.84
C ALA A 335 7.85 -20.69 3.85
N SER A 336 7.20 -20.65 4.99
CA SER A 336 5.97 -19.91 5.19
C SER A 336 5.94 -19.31 6.57
N PHE A 337 5.28 -18.17 6.67
CA PHE A 337 4.94 -17.52 7.92
C PHE A 337 3.45 -17.20 7.88
N THR A 338 2.70 -17.66 8.87
CA THR A 338 1.27 -17.39 8.99
C THR A 338 1.01 -16.50 10.19
N GLN A 339 0.36 -15.36 9.97
CA GLN A 339 0.03 -14.38 11.01
C GLN A 339 -1.15 -13.52 10.55
N ILE A 340 -1.84 -12.88 11.50
CA ILE A 340 -2.84 -11.86 11.20
C ILE A 340 -2.15 -10.66 10.51
N PRO A 341 -2.66 -10.16 9.36
CA PRO A 341 -2.01 -9.13 8.55
C PRO A 341 -2.19 -7.73 9.13
N LEU A 342 -2.05 -7.57 10.45
CA LEU A 342 -2.20 -6.31 11.17
C LEU A 342 -0.92 -5.93 11.91
N ARG A 343 -0.76 -4.63 12.13
CA ARG A 343 0.18 -4.03 13.08
C ARG A 343 -0.51 -2.88 13.80
N LEU A 344 -0.04 -2.52 14.99
CA LEU A 344 -0.49 -1.30 15.67
C LEU A 344 -0.12 -0.07 14.85
N ALA A 345 -1.02 0.91 14.85
CA ALA A 345 -0.97 2.04 13.94
C ALA A 345 -1.55 3.35 14.50
N TRP A 346 -1.58 3.55 15.83
CA TRP A 346 -1.72 4.90 16.38
C TRP A 346 -0.62 5.80 15.84
N ALA A 347 0.60 5.27 15.78
CA ALA A 347 1.75 5.88 15.14
C ALA A 347 2.35 4.98 14.05
N ILE A 348 2.83 5.61 12.97
CA ILE A 348 3.67 4.98 11.93
C ILE A 348 4.84 5.89 11.58
N THR A 349 5.87 5.34 10.94
CA THR A 349 6.99 6.18 10.50
C THR A 349 6.69 6.88 9.17
N VAL A 350 7.25 8.06 8.95
CA VAL A 350 7.21 8.79 7.67
C VAL A 350 7.66 7.87 6.52
N HIS A 351 8.70 7.07 6.74
CA HIS A 351 9.18 6.06 5.80
C HIS A 351 8.08 5.07 5.38
N LYS A 352 7.28 4.57 6.33
CA LYS A 352 6.19 3.63 6.05
C LYS A 352 4.96 4.29 5.43
N SER A 353 4.83 5.60 5.56
CA SER A 353 3.77 6.38 4.92
C SER A 353 4.03 6.67 3.43
N GLN A 354 5.25 6.44 2.93
CA GLN A 354 5.59 6.69 1.53
C GLN A 354 4.68 5.87 0.60
N GLY A 355 4.24 6.47 -0.50
CA GLY A 355 3.19 5.94 -1.38
C GLY A 355 1.75 6.14 -0.90
N MET A 356 1.50 6.33 0.40
CA MET A 356 0.13 6.51 0.95
C MET A 356 -0.44 7.91 0.68
N THR A 357 -1.77 8.02 0.74
CA THR A 357 -2.52 9.28 0.77
C THR A 357 -3.38 9.28 2.03
N LEU A 358 -3.34 10.37 2.81
CA LEU A 358 -4.08 10.54 4.06
C LEU A 358 -4.96 11.79 3.96
N ASP A 359 -6.20 11.71 4.43
CA ASP A 359 -7.08 12.88 4.48
C ASP A 359 -6.70 13.82 5.64
N ALA A 360 -6.27 13.26 6.76
CA ALA A 360 -5.73 13.98 7.90
C ALA A 360 -4.61 13.19 8.59
N ALA A 361 -3.66 13.89 9.22
CA ALA A 361 -2.54 13.30 9.96
C ALA A 361 -1.95 14.28 10.98
N THR A 362 -1.52 13.73 12.13
CA THR A 362 -0.69 14.45 13.10
C THR A 362 0.77 14.08 12.88
N ILE A 363 1.63 15.04 12.55
CA ILE A 363 3.02 14.78 12.15
C ILE A 363 3.98 15.46 13.14
N ASP A 364 4.95 14.70 13.64
CA ASP A 364 6.08 15.23 14.41
C ASP A 364 7.36 15.22 13.57
N LEU A 365 7.81 16.41 13.18
CA LEU A 365 8.98 16.63 12.35
C LEU A 365 10.16 17.25 13.12
N ARG A 366 10.08 17.34 14.46
CA ARG A 366 11.17 17.93 15.29
C ARG A 366 12.47 17.15 15.17
N LYS A 367 12.38 15.83 15.00
CA LYS A 367 13.51 14.91 14.83
C LYS A 367 13.73 14.53 13.36
N THR A 368 13.43 15.42 12.42
CA THR A 368 13.75 15.18 10.99
C THR A 368 15.26 15.18 10.82
N PHE A 369 15.80 14.13 10.22
CA PHE A 369 17.25 13.91 10.09
C PHE A 369 17.71 13.65 8.65
N GLU A 370 16.79 13.22 7.76
CA GLU A 370 17.08 13.02 6.34
C GLU A 370 16.47 14.11 5.47
N LYS A 371 17.20 14.50 4.43
CA LYS A 371 16.70 15.41 3.40
C LYS A 371 15.55 14.74 2.63
N GLY A 372 14.51 15.51 2.32
CA GLY A 372 13.29 14.98 1.70
C GLY A 372 12.31 14.29 2.65
N GLN A 373 12.70 13.98 3.89
CA GLN A 373 11.79 13.35 4.88
C GLN A 373 10.60 14.25 5.22
N GLY A 374 10.82 15.56 5.40
CA GLY A 374 9.75 16.53 5.58
C GLY A 374 8.80 16.61 4.38
N TYR A 375 9.37 16.65 3.17
CA TYR A 375 8.60 16.62 1.91
C TYR A 375 7.73 15.36 1.79
N VAL A 376 8.26 14.18 2.12
CA VAL A 376 7.48 12.94 2.10
C VAL A 376 6.32 13.01 3.08
N ALA A 377 6.55 13.46 4.31
CA ALA A 377 5.53 13.56 5.35
C ALA A 377 4.38 14.50 4.95
N LEU A 378 4.71 15.72 4.53
CA LEU A 378 3.71 16.73 4.13
C LEU A 378 2.95 16.32 2.87
N SER A 379 3.63 15.69 1.90
CA SER A 379 3.00 15.26 0.63
C SER A 379 2.01 14.11 0.74
N ARG A 380 1.84 13.53 1.94
CA ARG A 380 0.83 12.49 2.20
C ARG A 380 -0.58 13.08 2.26
N LEU A 381 -0.70 14.34 2.68
CA LEU A 381 -1.98 15.02 2.82
C LEU A 381 -2.46 15.64 1.51
N ARG A 382 -3.77 15.82 1.41
CA ARG A 382 -4.43 16.54 0.31
C ARG A 382 -4.48 18.06 0.56
N ASP A 383 -4.61 18.46 1.82
CA ASP A 383 -4.88 19.84 2.22
C ASP A 383 -4.26 20.19 3.58
N MET A 384 -4.07 21.49 3.85
CA MET A 384 -3.58 22.01 5.15
C MET A 384 -4.57 21.79 6.29
N LYS A 385 -5.88 21.70 6.00
CA LYS A 385 -6.91 21.49 7.03
C LYS A 385 -6.74 20.16 7.78
N GLY A 386 -6.30 19.12 7.09
CA GLY A 386 -6.06 17.81 7.69
C GLY A 386 -4.68 17.68 8.36
N LEU A 387 -3.82 18.69 8.25
CA LEU A 387 -2.47 18.65 8.78
C LEU A 387 -2.43 19.16 10.22
N ARG A 388 -1.91 18.35 11.14
CA ARG A 388 -1.48 18.81 12.47
C ARG A 388 0.02 18.64 12.60
N LEU A 389 0.71 19.65 13.11
CA LEU A 389 2.16 19.64 13.28
C LEU A 389 2.54 19.77 14.75
N LYS A 390 3.18 18.75 15.31
CA LYS A 390 3.74 18.80 16.69
C LYS A 390 5.00 19.65 16.78
N GLY A 391 5.64 19.91 15.64
CA GLY A 391 6.81 20.75 15.54
C GLY A 391 7.65 20.39 14.31
N VAL A 392 8.50 21.33 13.93
CA VAL A 392 9.38 21.25 12.77
C VAL A 392 10.80 21.59 13.15
N ASN A 393 11.75 21.29 12.28
CA ASN A 393 13.12 21.78 12.36
C ASN A 393 13.58 22.24 10.95
N PRO A 394 14.74 22.90 10.81
CA PRO A 394 15.19 23.37 9.49
C PRO A 394 15.42 22.26 8.45
N MET A 395 15.65 21.00 8.86
CA MET A 395 15.84 19.86 7.93
C MET A 395 14.56 19.52 7.16
N VAL A 396 13.38 19.86 7.69
CA VAL A 396 12.06 19.58 7.08
C VAL A 396 11.97 20.12 5.66
N MET A 397 12.56 21.29 5.41
CA MET A 397 12.52 21.98 4.14
C MET A 397 13.74 21.71 3.25
N GLN A 398 14.71 20.90 3.72
CA GLN A 398 15.91 20.61 2.96
C GLN A 398 15.71 19.43 2.00
N LEU A 399 16.11 19.64 0.76
CA LEU A 399 16.25 18.60 -0.25
C LEU A 399 17.72 18.37 -0.60
N ASP A 400 18.01 17.20 -1.14
CA ASP A 400 19.35 16.86 -1.59
C ASP A 400 19.72 17.69 -2.84
N GLU A 401 20.88 18.35 -2.80
CA GLU A 401 21.31 19.23 -3.88
C GLU A 401 21.60 18.46 -5.18
N LEU A 402 22.12 17.24 -5.06
CA LEU A 402 22.39 16.38 -6.21
C LEU A 402 21.08 15.90 -6.83
N ALA A 403 20.09 15.51 -6.00
CA ALA A 403 18.75 15.19 -6.47
C ALA A 403 18.12 16.39 -7.21
N ARG A 404 18.28 17.62 -6.70
CA ARG A 404 17.79 18.84 -7.35
C ARG A 404 18.43 19.10 -8.72
N LYS A 405 19.74 18.95 -8.82
CA LYS A 405 20.46 19.09 -10.11
C LYS A 405 20.01 18.00 -11.10
N ALA A 406 19.87 16.77 -10.63
CA ALA A 406 19.39 15.67 -11.45
C ALA A 406 17.96 15.88 -11.94
N ASP A 407 17.05 16.36 -11.08
CA ASP A 407 15.66 16.63 -11.42
C ASP A 407 15.50 17.69 -12.51
N LYS A 408 16.28 18.79 -12.44
CA LYS A 408 16.35 19.78 -13.53
C LYS A 408 16.74 19.14 -14.86
N ARG A 409 17.78 18.29 -14.85
CA ARG A 409 18.20 17.56 -16.05
C ARG A 409 17.12 16.59 -16.54
N PHE A 410 16.39 15.94 -15.64
CA PHE A 410 15.27 15.06 -16.00
C PHE A 410 14.12 15.83 -16.65
N MET A 411 13.82 17.05 -16.19
CA MET A 411 12.83 17.92 -16.84
C MET A 411 13.24 18.29 -18.26
N GLU A 412 14.50 18.71 -18.47
CA GLU A 412 15.05 19.03 -19.80
C GLU A 412 14.93 17.84 -20.75
N LEU A 413 15.42 16.67 -20.33
CA LEU A 413 15.36 15.43 -21.11
C LEU A 413 13.90 15.05 -21.45
N SER A 414 12.98 15.24 -20.51
CA SER A 414 11.57 14.97 -20.76
C SER A 414 10.96 15.95 -21.76
N GLN A 415 11.36 17.23 -21.73
CA GLN A 415 10.88 18.23 -22.69
C GLN A 415 11.40 17.93 -24.10
N GLU A 416 12.67 17.54 -24.23
CA GLU A 416 13.26 17.11 -25.50
C GLU A 416 12.48 15.92 -26.10
N ILE A 417 12.15 14.91 -25.30
CA ILE A 417 11.33 13.77 -25.74
C ILE A 417 9.90 14.20 -26.07
N ASP A 418 9.31 15.06 -25.24
CA ASP A 418 7.94 15.55 -25.46
C ASP A 418 7.84 16.37 -26.77
N PHE A 419 8.88 17.10 -27.14
CA PHE A 419 8.91 17.85 -28.38
C PHE A 419 9.16 16.95 -29.61
N ASN A 420 10.13 16.04 -29.52
CA ASN A 420 10.63 15.29 -30.70
C ASN A 420 9.87 14.00 -31.00
N LEU A 421 9.13 13.43 -30.04
CA LEU A 421 8.51 12.12 -30.18
C LEU A 421 6.98 12.24 -30.19
N HIS A 422 6.36 12.01 -31.36
CA HIS A 422 4.90 12.01 -31.47
C HIS A 422 4.32 10.63 -31.21
N THR A 423 3.13 10.60 -30.63
CA THR A 423 2.44 9.36 -30.22
C THR A 423 2.15 8.44 -31.41
N SER A 424 1.85 9.03 -32.58
CA SER A 424 1.60 8.33 -33.84
C SER A 424 2.81 7.53 -34.33
N ASP A 425 4.02 8.01 -34.05
CA ASP A 425 5.25 7.37 -34.50
C ASP A 425 5.50 6.07 -33.74
N LEU A 426 4.97 5.98 -32.51
CA LEU A 426 5.17 4.86 -31.60
C LEU A 426 4.20 3.70 -31.82
N GLU A 427 3.07 3.92 -32.50
CA GLU A 427 2.03 2.90 -32.66
C GLU A 427 2.56 1.64 -33.36
N LYS A 428 3.47 1.81 -34.33
CA LYS A 428 4.13 0.71 -35.04
C LYS A 428 5.07 -0.11 -34.15
N ASP A 429 5.65 0.53 -33.14
CA ASP A 429 6.57 -0.11 -32.20
C ASP A 429 5.82 -1.00 -31.19
N PHE A 430 4.53 -0.72 -30.93
CA PHE A 430 3.75 -1.43 -29.91
C PHE A 430 3.60 -2.92 -30.22
N ASP A 431 3.11 -3.22 -31.42
CA ASP A 431 2.84 -4.59 -31.83
C ASP A 431 4.15 -5.36 -32.04
N SER A 432 5.15 -4.69 -32.63
CA SER A 432 6.50 -5.23 -32.80
C SER A 432 7.14 -5.64 -31.47
N PHE A 433 7.02 -4.78 -30.45
CA PHE A 433 7.51 -5.07 -29.11
C PHE A 433 6.79 -6.26 -28.47
N VAL A 434 5.46 -6.31 -28.59
CA VAL A 434 4.65 -7.41 -28.02
C VAL A 434 5.03 -8.74 -28.66
N VAL A 435 5.07 -8.81 -29.99
CA VAL A 435 5.41 -10.03 -30.73
C VAL A 435 6.83 -10.50 -30.43
N ARG A 436 7.81 -9.59 -30.40
CA ARG A 436 9.21 -9.93 -30.09
C ARG A 436 9.37 -10.59 -28.72
N ASN A 437 8.51 -10.24 -27.77
CA ASN A 437 8.54 -10.78 -26.41
C ASN A 437 7.52 -11.92 -26.19
N GLY A 438 7.06 -12.57 -27.25
CA GLY A 438 6.18 -13.74 -27.18
C GLY A 438 4.73 -13.44 -26.75
N GLY A 439 4.33 -12.16 -26.76
CA GLY A 439 2.96 -11.75 -26.48
C GLY A 439 2.03 -11.90 -27.69
N THR A 440 0.74 -11.65 -27.46
CA THR A 440 -0.32 -11.73 -28.48
C THR A 440 -0.83 -10.35 -28.88
N ILE A 441 -0.98 -10.13 -30.18
CA ILE A 441 -1.67 -8.97 -30.77
C ILE A 441 -3.08 -9.32 -31.26
N ASP A 442 -3.50 -10.59 -31.12
CA ASP A 442 -4.83 -11.04 -31.53
C ASP A 442 -5.89 -10.38 -30.63
N LYS A 443 -6.70 -9.50 -31.25
CA LYS A 443 -7.78 -8.78 -30.57
C LYS A 443 -8.77 -9.71 -29.88
N ARG A 444 -9.02 -10.92 -30.41
CA ARG A 444 -9.92 -11.92 -29.81
C ARG A 444 -9.31 -12.52 -28.55
N GLU A 445 -8.04 -12.90 -28.58
CA GLU A 445 -7.35 -13.42 -27.38
C GLU A 445 -7.24 -12.35 -26.29
N ILE A 446 -6.85 -11.14 -26.67
CA ILE A 446 -6.78 -9.99 -25.75
C ILE A 446 -8.17 -9.73 -25.13
N LYS A 447 -9.24 -9.77 -25.93
CA LYS A 447 -10.62 -9.60 -25.44
C LYS A 447 -11.00 -10.71 -24.45
N LYS A 448 -10.68 -11.98 -24.74
CA LYS A 448 -10.90 -13.09 -23.81
C LYS A 448 -10.15 -12.91 -22.48
N VAL A 449 -8.88 -12.48 -22.52
CA VAL A 449 -8.10 -12.22 -21.30
C VAL A 449 -8.70 -11.03 -20.53
N LYS A 450 -9.10 -9.97 -21.22
CA LYS A 450 -9.80 -8.82 -20.63
C LYS A 450 -11.10 -9.22 -19.95
N GLU A 451 -11.91 -10.04 -20.61
CA GLU A 451 -13.19 -10.54 -20.07
C GLU A 451 -12.96 -11.44 -18.86
N LYS A 452 -12.02 -12.40 -18.94
CA LYS A 452 -11.66 -13.26 -17.79
C LYS A 452 -11.16 -12.45 -16.60
N LYS A 453 -10.37 -11.39 -16.85
CA LYS A 453 -9.92 -10.47 -15.80
C LYS A 453 -11.04 -9.57 -15.30
N LYS A 454 -11.94 -9.10 -16.17
CA LYS A 454 -13.13 -8.33 -15.79
C LYS A 454 -14.07 -9.19 -14.94
N LEU A 455 -14.27 -10.47 -15.25
CA LEU A 455 -15.06 -11.40 -14.45
C LEU A 455 -14.42 -11.63 -13.08
N LYS A 456 -13.09 -11.86 -13.04
CA LYS A 456 -12.35 -11.91 -11.76
C LYS A 456 -12.38 -10.60 -10.97
N ALA A 457 -12.50 -9.47 -11.65
CA ALA A 457 -12.56 -8.13 -11.05
C ALA A 457 -13.99 -7.64 -10.83
N SER A 458 -15.02 -8.23 -11.43
CA SER A 458 -16.44 -7.94 -11.18
C SER A 458 -16.94 -8.77 -10.01
N ASN A 459 -16.34 -9.95 -9.82
CA ASN A 459 -16.36 -10.66 -8.53
C ASN A 459 -15.56 -9.91 -7.43
N LYS A 460 -15.04 -8.71 -7.70
CA LYS A 460 -14.40 -7.80 -6.73
C LYS A 460 -15.11 -6.44 -6.82
N SER A 461 -16.06 -6.18 -5.93
CA SER A 461 -17.11 -5.18 -6.15
C SER A 461 -16.59 -3.75 -6.37
N LYS A 462 -17.16 -3.08 -7.38
CA LYS A 462 -17.04 -1.63 -7.63
C LYS A 462 -18.21 -0.82 -7.06
N VAL A 463 -19.20 -1.52 -6.51
CA VAL A 463 -20.29 -0.95 -5.72
C VAL A 463 -19.90 -1.18 -4.25
N PRO A 464 -19.96 -0.15 -3.38
CA PRO A 464 -19.78 -0.31 -1.94
C PRO A 464 -20.53 -1.56 -1.47
N THR A 465 -19.85 -2.43 -0.73
CA THR A 465 -20.36 -3.77 -0.46
C THR A 465 -21.70 -3.72 0.25
N HIS A 466 -21.96 -2.71 1.09
CA HIS A 466 -23.26 -2.53 1.73
C HIS A 466 -24.38 -2.16 0.74
N LEU A 467 -24.11 -1.43 -0.35
CA LEU A 467 -25.13 -1.13 -1.37
C LEU A 467 -25.53 -2.39 -2.15
N ILE A 468 -24.61 -3.32 -2.39
CA ILE A 468 -24.95 -4.63 -2.97
C ILE A 468 -25.78 -5.46 -1.98
N THR A 469 -25.42 -5.44 -0.68
CA THR A 469 -26.27 -6.07 0.35
C THR A 469 -27.66 -5.45 0.39
N LYS A 470 -27.77 -4.13 0.20
CA LYS A 470 -29.06 -3.43 0.16
C LYS A 470 -29.91 -3.89 -1.01
N GLU A 471 -29.35 -4.02 -2.22
CA GLU A 471 -30.09 -4.53 -3.38
C GLU A 471 -30.67 -5.93 -3.10
N LEU A 472 -29.87 -6.85 -2.55
CA LEU A 472 -30.35 -8.20 -2.22
C LEU A 472 -31.36 -8.20 -1.06
N LEU A 473 -31.24 -7.26 -0.12
CA LEU A 473 -32.21 -7.06 0.95
C LEU A 473 -33.54 -6.52 0.41
N ASP A 474 -33.49 -5.55 -0.51
CA ASP A 474 -34.66 -5.00 -1.20
C ASP A 474 -35.36 -6.06 -2.09
N GLU A 475 -34.61 -7.07 -2.57
CA GLU A 475 -35.13 -8.27 -3.25
C GLU A 475 -35.77 -9.29 -2.29
N GLY A 476 -35.73 -9.04 -0.98
CA GLY A 476 -36.39 -9.86 0.05
C GLY A 476 -35.56 -11.04 0.58
N MET A 477 -34.27 -11.10 0.27
CA MET A 477 -33.38 -12.15 0.80
C MET A 477 -33.09 -11.95 2.29
N ASN A 478 -32.96 -13.04 3.04
CA ASN A 478 -32.60 -13.01 4.46
C ASN A 478 -31.08 -13.00 4.68
N LEU A 479 -30.63 -12.76 5.93
CA LEU A 479 -29.20 -12.67 6.29
C LEU A 479 -28.36 -13.83 5.73
N LYS A 480 -28.87 -15.05 5.87
CA LYS A 480 -28.14 -16.26 5.52
C LYS A 480 -28.05 -16.43 4.01
N GLU A 481 -29.12 -16.15 3.29
CA GLU A 481 -29.16 -16.15 1.82
C GLU A 481 -28.21 -15.10 1.24
N ILE A 482 -28.22 -13.88 1.80
CA ILE A 482 -27.30 -12.81 1.37
C ILE A 482 -25.85 -13.18 1.67
N ALA A 483 -25.57 -13.81 2.82
CA ALA A 483 -24.23 -14.27 3.17
C ALA A 483 -23.72 -15.34 2.21
N GLU A 484 -24.55 -16.35 1.90
CA GLU A 484 -24.24 -17.42 0.96
C GLU A 484 -24.05 -16.90 -0.48
N GLU A 485 -24.99 -16.09 -0.99
CA GLU A 485 -24.96 -15.53 -2.35
C GLU A 485 -23.73 -14.63 -2.56
N ARG A 486 -23.36 -13.86 -1.53
CA ARG A 486 -22.23 -12.94 -1.61
C ARG A 486 -20.89 -13.56 -1.21
N GLY A 487 -20.87 -14.80 -0.73
CA GLY A 487 -19.67 -15.46 -0.23
C GLY A 487 -19.05 -14.79 0.99
N TYR A 488 -19.88 -14.11 1.81
CA TYR A 488 -19.46 -13.48 3.06
C TYR A 488 -19.93 -14.30 4.27
N VAL A 489 -19.30 -14.08 5.42
CA VAL A 489 -19.82 -14.58 6.69
C VAL A 489 -20.99 -13.70 7.15
N GLU A 490 -21.98 -14.28 7.85
CA GLU A 490 -23.19 -13.56 8.31
C GLU A 490 -22.84 -12.29 9.11
N SER A 491 -21.74 -12.30 9.87
CA SER A 491 -21.26 -11.12 10.61
C SER A 491 -20.90 -9.93 9.72
N THR A 492 -20.36 -10.16 8.52
CA THR A 492 -20.01 -9.11 7.57
C THR A 492 -21.27 -8.50 6.96
N ILE A 493 -22.27 -9.33 6.64
CA ILE A 493 -23.57 -8.85 6.14
C ILE A 493 -24.34 -8.07 7.22
N LEU A 494 -24.28 -8.50 8.48
CA LEU A 494 -24.82 -7.71 9.60
C LEU A 494 -24.18 -6.32 9.70
N GLY A 495 -22.85 -6.24 9.54
CA GLY A 495 -22.15 -4.94 9.47
C GLY A 495 -22.67 -4.06 8.34
N HIS A 496 -22.94 -4.62 7.16
CA HIS A 496 -23.58 -3.90 6.07
C HIS A 496 -24.99 -3.41 6.45
N PHE A 497 -25.80 -4.18 7.16
CA PHE A 497 -27.14 -3.75 7.59
C PHE A 497 -27.11 -2.54 8.53
N PHE A 498 -26.13 -2.46 9.44
CA PHE A 498 -25.96 -1.26 10.28
C PHE A 498 -25.64 -0.02 9.44
N LYS A 499 -24.73 -0.16 8.46
CA LYS A 499 -24.40 0.92 7.52
C LYS A 499 -25.60 1.32 6.65
N ILE A 500 -26.38 0.35 6.18
CA ILE A 500 -27.63 0.60 5.44
C ILE A 500 -28.66 1.30 6.32
N LYS A 501 -28.81 0.94 7.60
CA LYS A 501 -29.75 1.60 8.52
C LYS A 501 -29.34 3.06 8.79
N GLN A 502 -28.04 3.34 8.86
CA GLN A 502 -27.51 4.70 9.00
C GLN A 502 -27.70 5.54 7.73
N GLU A 503 -27.39 4.99 6.56
CA GLU A 503 -27.46 5.71 5.28
C GLU A 503 -28.88 5.75 4.68
N PHE A 504 -29.70 4.73 4.92
CA PHE A 504 -31.06 4.54 4.40
C PHE A 504 -32.03 4.08 5.51
N PRO A 505 -32.43 4.99 6.41
CA PRO A 505 -33.23 4.64 7.60
C PRO A 505 -34.59 3.99 7.31
N GLU A 506 -35.15 4.25 6.12
CA GLU A 506 -36.44 3.74 5.67
C GLU A 506 -36.36 2.34 5.03
N THR A 507 -35.17 1.72 5.01
CA THR A 507 -35.01 0.36 4.44
C THR A 507 -35.78 -0.66 5.29
N ASP A 508 -36.53 -1.56 4.64
CA ASP A 508 -37.27 -2.61 5.35
C ASP A 508 -36.34 -3.73 5.81
N PHE A 509 -36.15 -3.86 7.12
CA PHE A 509 -35.40 -4.94 7.74
C PHE A 509 -36.31 -6.05 8.28
N SER A 510 -37.63 -6.04 8.02
CA SER A 510 -38.61 -6.97 8.61
C SER A 510 -38.23 -8.45 8.52
N ALA A 511 -37.61 -8.87 7.41
CA ALA A 511 -37.11 -10.23 7.18
C ALA A 511 -35.96 -10.67 8.13
N LEU A 512 -35.37 -9.72 8.86
CA LEU A 512 -34.25 -9.91 9.77
C LEU A 512 -34.65 -9.82 11.23
N LYS A 513 -35.93 -9.51 11.51
CA LYS A 513 -36.44 -9.32 12.85
C LYS A 513 -36.38 -10.63 13.64
N PRO A 514 -35.60 -10.70 14.74
CA PRO A 514 -35.61 -11.87 15.62
C PRO A 514 -36.94 -11.96 16.38
N GLU A 515 -37.13 -13.02 17.16
CA GLU A 515 -38.36 -13.18 17.97
C GLU A 515 -38.57 -11.95 18.88
N ASP A 516 -39.81 -11.46 19.02
CA ASP A 516 -40.10 -10.24 19.80
C ASP A 516 -39.59 -10.34 21.25
N GLU A 517 -39.58 -11.55 21.81
CA GLU A 517 -39.03 -11.84 23.13
C GLU A 517 -37.51 -11.59 23.22
N VAL A 518 -36.77 -11.87 22.15
CA VAL A 518 -35.32 -11.59 22.06
C VAL A 518 -35.07 -10.09 22.01
N ILE A 519 -35.85 -9.34 21.22
CA ILE A 519 -35.73 -7.87 21.13
C ILE A 519 -35.97 -7.25 22.50
N LYS A 520 -37.04 -7.68 23.18
CA LYS A 520 -37.39 -7.17 24.51
C LYS A 520 -36.29 -7.46 25.53
N ARG A 521 -35.76 -8.68 25.55
CA ARG A 521 -34.68 -9.09 26.46
C ARG A 521 -33.37 -8.34 26.22
N VAL A 522 -33.02 -8.08 24.95
CA VAL A 522 -31.84 -7.27 24.59
C VAL A 522 -32.03 -5.80 24.97
N GLN A 523 -33.24 -5.25 24.76
CA GLN A 523 -33.58 -3.90 25.21
C GLN A 523 -33.49 -3.75 26.74
N GLU A 524 -34.05 -4.71 27.48
CA GLU A 524 -34.00 -4.72 28.95
C GLU A 524 -32.56 -4.85 29.48
N ALA A 525 -31.68 -5.56 28.76
CA ALA A 525 -30.26 -5.64 29.09
C ALA A 525 -29.53 -4.32 28.80
N LEU A 526 -29.84 -3.66 27.68
CA LEU A 526 -29.30 -2.34 27.34
C LEU A 526 -29.73 -1.27 28.34
N ASP A 527 -30.99 -1.24 28.72
CA ASP A 527 -31.52 -0.23 29.66
C ASP A 527 -30.98 -0.41 31.10
N LYS A 528 -30.36 -1.57 31.40
CA LYS A 528 -29.66 -1.86 32.67
C LYS A 528 -28.15 -1.64 32.60
N SER A 529 -27.61 -1.31 31.43
CA SER A 529 -26.20 -1.01 31.24
C SER A 529 -25.89 0.38 31.80
N ASP A 530 -24.80 0.52 32.55
CA ASP A 530 -24.25 1.82 32.95
C ASP A 530 -23.43 2.48 31.83
N GLU A 531 -23.21 1.78 30.70
CA GLU A 531 -22.54 2.28 29.50
C GLU A 531 -23.56 2.94 28.55
N ASP A 532 -23.13 3.92 27.75
CA ASP A 532 -23.96 4.47 26.66
C ASP A 532 -24.48 3.33 25.77
N LYS A 533 -25.74 3.46 25.30
CA LYS A 533 -26.40 2.43 24.47
C LYS A 533 -25.60 2.04 23.23
N GLU A 534 -24.83 2.99 22.67
CA GLU A 534 -23.97 2.76 21.50
C GLU A 534 -22.65 2.05 21.83
N ASN A 535 -22.20 2.08 23.08
CA ASN A 535 -20.92 1.50 23.52
C ASN A 535 -21.06 0.19 24.29
N THR A 536 -22.30 -0.24 24.60
CA THR A 536 -22.54 -1.46 25.37
C THR A 536 -22.06 -2.71 24.63
N SER A 537 -21.12 -3.43 25.22
CA SER A 537 -20.53 -4.64 24.63
C SER A 537 -21.57 -5.73 24.34
N LEU A 538 -21.54 -6.34 23.15
CA LEU A 538 -22.36 -7.54 22.86
C LEU A 538 -22.11 -8.68 23.85
N LYS A 539 -20.90 -8.76 24.42
CA LYS A 539 -20.56 -9.75 25.43
C LYS A 539 -21.34 -9.49 26.73
N TYR A 540 -21.45 -8.22 27.14
CA TYR A 540 -22.30 -7.86 28.27
C TYR A 540 -23.75 -8.25 27.98
N LEU A 541 -24.27 -7.95 26.79
CA LEU A 541 -25.64 -8.33 26.41
C LEU A 541 -25.84 -9.85 26.38
N TYR A 542 -24.83 -10.59 25.95
CA TYR A 542 -24.82 -12.06 25.97
C TYR A 542 -24.83 -12.61 27.40
N GLU A 543 -23.98 -12.08 28.27
CA GLU A 543 -23.90 -12.48 29.68
C GLU A 543 -25.14 -12.06 30.47
N ALA A 544 -25.68 -10.86 30.24
CA ALA A 544 -26.92 -10.34 30.83
C ALA A 544 -28.15 -11.15 30.43
N ASN A 545 -28.09 -11.84 29.28
CA ASN A 545 -29.09 -12.78 28.81
C ASN A 545 -28.74 -14.25 29.16
N ASN A 546 -27.93 -14.47 30.20
CA ASN A 546 -27.53 -15.78 30.70
C ASN A 546 -26.94 -16.72 29.63
N ALA A 547 -26.31 -16.17 28.59
CA ALA A 547 -25.81 -16.92 27.43
C ALA A 547 -26.89 -17.70 26.65
N GLU A 548 -28.19 -17.41 26.83
CA GLU A 548 -29.29 -18.06 26.12
C GLU A 548 -29.51 -17.47 24.72
N ILE A 549 -29.23 -16.18 24.55
CA ILE A 549 -29.41 -15.47 23.28
C ILE A 549 -28.04 -15.37 22.59
N THR A 550 -27.91 -15.94 21.39
CA THR A 550 -26.67 -15.90 20.62
C THR A 550 -26.27 -14.48 20.21
N TYR A 551 -24.98 -14.22 20.02
CA TYR A 551 -24.47 -12.93 19.53
C TYR A 551 -25.14 -12.47 18.23
N ASP A 552 -25.43 -13.41 17.33
CA ASP A 552 -26.19 -13.15 16.10
C ASP A 552 -27.59 -12.60 16.40
N LYS A 553 -28.35 -13.27 17.27
CA LYS A 553 -29.69 -12.84 17.69
C LYS A 553 -29.66 -11.48 18.39
N ILE A 554 -28.61 -11.21 19.19
CA ILE A 554 -28.41 -9.90 19.83
C ILE A 554 -28.15 -8.82 18.78
N ARG A 555 -27.23 -9.04 17.84
CA ARG A 555 -26.93 -8.06 16.77
C ARG A 555 -28.16 -7.77 15.90
N ARG A 556 -28.95 -8.79 15.57
CA ARG A 556 -30.22 -8.62 14.86
C ARG A 556 -31.20 -7.78 15.68
N ALA A 557 -31.32 -8.03 16.99
CA ALA A 557 -32.19 -7.25 17.86
C ALA A 557 -31.79 -5.77 17.94
N LEU A 558 -30.49 -5.47 17.97
CA LEU A 558 -29.97 -4.10 17.96
C LEU A 558 -30.36 -3.31 16.70
N LEU A 559 -30.63 -3.97 15.57
CA LEU A 559 -31.17 -3.31 14.38
C LEU A 559 -32.59 -2.79 14.57
N PHE A 560 -33.34 -3.24 15.58
CA PHE A 560 -34.73 -2.83 15.84
C PHE A 560 -34.92 -2.03 17.12
N ILE A 561 -33.87 -1.92 17.93
CA ILE A 561 -33.85 -1.13 19.16
C ILE A 561 -33.51 0.33 18.82
N LYS A 562 -34.20 1.27 19.48
CA LYS A 562 -34.03 2.72 19.31
C LYS A 562 -33.20 3.33 20.42
#